data_AF-A0A527ZKM7-F1
#
_entry.id   AF-A0A527ZKM7-F1
#
_cell.length_a   1.000
_cell.length_b   1.000
_cell.length_c   1.000
_cell.angle_alpha   90.00
_cell.angle_beta   90.00
_cell.angle_gamma   90.00
#
_symmetry.space_group_name_H-M   'P 1'
#
loop_
_entity.id
_entity.type
_entity.pdbx_description
1 polymer ?
#
loop_
_entity_poly.entity_id
_entity_poly.type
_entity_poly.pdbx_seq_one_letter_code
_entity_poly.pdbx_strand_id
1 'polypeptide(L)'
;MTPFGHAKEIWRYPVSSMGGERLDGTELVEGGIPGDRIWGIVDRRDGIVAAPEKRKHWRPLPNLLARLKGDRPEIGSDDGSWIDAGSSVAGELVSAFLDFPASLHPHVPFGSEAQDHIAPRYQRA
;
A
#
# COMPACT_ATOMS: atom_id res chain seq x y z
N MET A 1 -4.28 37.58 -2.41
CA MET A 1 -3.77 36.34 -3.05
C MET A 1 -4.70 35.98 -4.17
N THR A 2 -4.19 35.66 -5.36
CA THR A 2 -5.00 35.19 -6.49
C THR A 2 -4.93 33.66 -6.54
N PRO A 3 -6.06 32.93 -6.53
CA PRO A 3 -6.06 31.48 -6.69
C PRO A 3 -5.44 31.07 -8.04
N PHE A 4 -4.51 30.12 -8.04
CA PHE A 4 -3.88 29.59 -9.26
C PHE A 4 -4.50 28.26 -9.74
N GLY A 5 -5.42 27.68 -8.96
CA GLY A 5 -6.06 26.42 -9.29
C GLY A 5 -6.95 25.88 -8.17
N HIS A 6 -7.56 24.72 -8.43
CA HIS A 6 -8.29 23.92 -7.45
C HIS A 6 -7.78 22.48 -7.52
N ALA A 7 -7.77 21.79 -6.38
CA ALA A 7 -7.51 20.35 -6.35
C ALA A 7 -8.69 19.62 -7.00
N LYS A 8 -8.44 18.82 -8.03
CA LYS A 8 -9.47 18.02 -8.70
C LYS A 8 -9.80 16.76 -7.91
N GLU A 9 -8.78 16.07 -7.43
CA GLU A 9 -8.89 14.79 -6.73
C GLU A 9 -7.78 14.69 -5.67
N ILE A 10 -8.09 13.96 -4.60
CA ILE A 10 -7.13 13.57 -3.57
C ILE A 10 -7.10 12.04 -3.57
N TRP A 11 -5.90 11.46 -3.57
CA TRP A 11 -5.70 10.03 -3.57
C TRP A 11 -4.80 9.63 -2.40
N ARG A 12 -5.14 8.49 -1.77
CA ARG A 12 -4.32 7.84 -0.75
C ARG A 12 -3.99 6.41 -1.20
N TYR A 13 -2.77 5.96 -0.89
CA TYR A 13 -2.26 4.65 -1.28
C TYR A 13 -1.83 3.88 -0.03
N PRO A 14 -2.74 3.22 0.70
CA PRO A 14 -2.41 2.61 2.01
C PRO A 14 -1.34 1.53 1.95
N VAL A 15 -1.26 0.82 0.82
CA VAL A 15 -0.22 -0.18 0.53
C VAL A 15 0.66 0.33 -0.59
N SER A 16 1.98 0.35 -0.37
CA SER A 16 2.99 0.72 -1.36
C SER A 16 2.85 -0.11 -2.64
N SER A 17 3.07 0.52 -3.80
CA SER A 17 3.02 -0.10 -5.15
C SER A 17 1.63 -0.54 -5.64
N MET A 18 0.59 -0.51 -4.80
CA MET A 18 -0.80 -0.84 -5.16
C MET A 18 -1.59 0.38 -5.64
N GLY A 19 -2.73 0.13 -6.29
CA GLY A 19 -3.72 1.16 -6.57
C GLY A 19 -4.37 1.68 -5.27
N GLY A 20 -4.71 2.96 -5.24
CA GLY A 20 -5.20 3.63 -4.04
C GLY A 20 -6.71 3.86 -4.02
N GLU A 21 -7.13 4.70 -3.09
CA GLU A 21 -8.51 5.16 -2.92
C GLU A 21 -8.61 6.67 -3.16
N ARG A 22 -9.74 7.11 -3.72
CA ARG A 22 -10.08 8.52 -3.83
C ARG A 22 -10.67 9.02 -2.52
N LEU A 23 -10.18 10.15 -2.03
CA LEU A 23 -10.70 10.83 -0.85
C LEU A 23 -11.52 12.06 -1.26
N ASP A 24 -12.56 12.35 -0.49
CA ASP A 24 -13.33 13.60 -0.64
C ASP A 24 -12.68 14.77 0.13
N GLY A 25 -11.83 14.47 1.11
CA GLY A 25 -11.08 15.44 1.90
C GLY A 25 -10.14 14.73 2.87
N THR A 26 -9.11 15.42 3.33
CA THR A 26 -8.17 14.90 4.34
C THR A 26 -7.42 16.04 5.02
N GLU A 27 -6.95 15.79 6.24
CA GLU A 27 -5.98 16.67 6.89
C GLU A 27 -4.57 16.37 6.36
N LEU A 28 -3.75 17.41 6.25
CA LEU A 28 -2.34 17.27 5.93
C LEU A 28 -1.53 17.45 7.21
N VAL A 29 -0.80 16.42 7.61
CA VAL A 29 0.16 16.47 8.73
C VAL A 29 1.59 16.50 8.19
N GLU A 30 2.57 16.66 9.08
CA GLU A 30 4.00 16.71 8.72
C GLU A 30 4.42 15.52 7.84
N GLY A 31 3.99 14.30 8.18
CA GLY A 31 4.24 13.07 7.42
C GLY A 31 3.35 12.84 6.18
N GLY A 32 2.56 13.85 5.78
CA GLY A 32 1.65 13.80 4.63
C GLY A 32 0.21 13.39 4.99
N ILE A 33 -0.47 12.68 4.09
CA ILE A 33 -1.83 12.20 4.31
C ILE A 33 -1.80 11.01 5.30
N PRO A 34 -2.58 11.04 6.40
CA PRO A 34 -2.69 9.91 7.32
C PRO A 34 -3.12 8.61 6.63
N GLY A 35 -2.41 7.52 6.94
CA GLY A 35 -2.63 6.21 6.34
C GLY A 35 -2.10 6.05 4.91
N ASP A 36 -1.43 7.05 4.33
CA ASP A 36 -0.72 6.85 3.06
C ASP A 36 0.51 5.97 3.26
N ARG A 37 0.73 4.99 2.38
CA ARG A 37 1.90 4.09 2.32
C ARG A 37 2.34 3.55 3.69
N ILE A 38 1.39 3.08 4.48
CA ILE A 38 1.68 2.49 5.80
C ILE A 38 2.03 1.01 5.73
N TRP A 39 1.82 0.37 4.57
CA TRP A 39 2.09 -1.05 4.34
C TRP A 39 2.87 -1.27 3.03
N GLY A 40 3.43 -2.46 2.84
CA GLY A 40 4.03 -2.89 1.58
C GLY A 40 3.95 -4.40 1.36
N ILE A 41 4.36 -4.83 0.18
CA ILE A 41 4.35 -6.25 -0.24
C ILE A 41 5.78 -6.79 -0.30
N VAL A 42 5.95 -8.04 0.11
CA VAL A 42 7.21 -8.79 0.11
C VAL A 42 7.07 -10.03 -0.74
N ASP A 43 8.09 -10.37 -1.52
CA ASP A 43 8.21 -11.69 -2.14
C ASP A 43 8.73 -12.67 -1.08
N ARG A 44 7.94 -13.70 -0.77
CA ARG A 44 8.27 -14.68 0.27
C ARG A 44 9.44 -15.59 -0.10
N ARG A 45 9.87 -15.59 -1.36
CA ARG A 45 11.00 -16.41 -1.84
C ARG A 45 12.35 -15.79 -1.48
N ASP A 46 12.47 -14.46 -1.57
CA ASP A 46 13.73 -13.75 -1.40
C ASP A 46 13.69 -12.64 -0.33
N GLY A 47 12.52 -12.38 0.26
CA GLY A 47 12.32 -11.34 1.27
C GLY A 47 12.36 -9.92 0.70
N ILE A 48 12.34 -9.76 -0.62
CA ILE A 48 12.50 -8.45 -1.26
C ILE A 48 11.16 -7.74 -1.33
N VAL A 49 11.14 -6.49 -0.83
CA VAL A 49 9.98 -5.61 -0.92
C VAL A 49 9.68 -5.29 -2.40
N ALA A 50 8.41 -5.09 -2.73
CA ALA A 50 7.88 -4.96 -4.10
C ALA A 50 8.21 -3.68 -4.86
N ALA A 51 9.07 -3.72 -5.88
CA ALA A 51 9.60 -2.55 -6.61
C ALA A 51 9.21 -2.56 -8.11
N PRO A 52 7.98 -2.13 -8.48
CA PRO A 52 7.47 -2.18 -9.86
C PRO A 52 8.29 -1.36 -10.86
N GLU A 53 8.94 -0.31 -10.40
CA GLU A 53 9.82 0.54 -11.20
C GLU A 53 11.14 -0.16 -11.57
N LYS A 54 11.58 -1.14 -10.77
CA LYS A 54 12.85 -1.87 -10.97
C LYS A 54 12.69 -3.28 -11.52
N ARG A 55 11.61 -3.99 -11.15
CA ARG A 55 11.45 -5.42 -11.50
C ARG A 55 10.08 -5.67 -12.13
N LYS A 56 10.09 -6.32 -13.30
CA LYS A 56 8.90 -6.50 -14.14
C LYS A 56 7.77 -7.28 -13.46
N HIS A 57 8.09 -8.28 -12.64
CA HIS A 57 7.08 -9.12 -11.97
C HIS A 57 6.24 -8.35 -10.94
N TRP A 58 6.67 -7.17 -10.47
CA TRP A 58 5.89 -6.33 -9.57
C TRP A 58 4.94 -5.36 -10.29
N ARG A 59 5.08 -5.19 -11.61
CA ARG A 59 4.29 -4.24 -12.40
C ARG A 59 2.78 -4.49 -12.42
N PRO A 60 2.23 -5.68 -12.11
CA PRO A 60 0.79 -5.84 -11.96
C PRO A 60 0.20 -5.10 -10.75
N LEU A 61 0.99 -4.85 -9.68
CA LEU A 61 0.49 -4.32 -8.41
C LEU A 61 -0.40 -3.07 -8.48
N PRO A 62 -0.14 -2.07 -9.34
CA PRO A 62 -1.01 -0.90 -9.46
C PRO A 62 -2.45 -1.22 -9.86
N ASN A 63 -2.72 -2.40 -10.42
CA ASN A 63 -4.07 -2.84 -10.78
C ASN A 63 -4.81 -3.53 -9.62
N LEU A 64 -4.14 -3.81 -8.50
CA LEU A 64 -4.77 -4.31 -7.28
C LEU A 64 -5.03 -3.14 -6.34
N LEU A 65 -6.29 -2.94 -5.96
CA LEU A 65 -6.71 -1.76 -5.18
C LEU A 65 -6.56 -1.99 -3.68
N ALA A 66 -6.11 -0.95 -2.98
CA ALA A 66 -6.11 -0.86 -1.53
C ALA A 66 -6.87 0.37 -1.06
N ARG A 67 -7.56 0.24 0.08
CA ARG A 67 -8.21 1.34 0.79
C ARG A 67 -7.98 1.23 2.29
N LEU A 68 -8.22 2.30 3.04
CA LEU A 68 -8.17 2.27 4.50
C LEU A 68 -9.57 2.13 5.08
N LYS A 69 -9.73 1.23 6.04
CA LYS A 69 -10.92 1.11 6.87
C LYS A 69 -10.51 1.22 8.33
N GLY A 70 -10.87 2.34 8.95
CA GLY A 70 -10.30 2.72 10.24
C GLY A 70 -8.80 3.00 10.09
N ASP A 71 -7.98 2.21 10.77
CA ASP A 71 -6.51 2.28 10.76
C ASP A 71 -5.86 1.14 9.95
N ARG A 72 -6.66 0.25 9.35
CA ARG A 72 -6.16 -0.93 8.63
C ARG A 72 -6.42 -0.86 7.13
N PRO A 73 -5.44 -1.20 6.29
CA PRO A 73 -5.69 -1.39 4.88
C PRO A 73 -6.56 -2.63 4.62
N GLU A 74 -7.45 -2.51 3.65
CA GLU A 74 -8.10 -3.64 2.98
C GLU A 74 -7.65 -3.66 1.51
N ILE A 75 -7.56 -4.86 0.92
CA ILE A 75 -7.32 -5.04 -0.52
C ILE A 75 -8.58 -5.55 -1.22
N GLY A 76 -8.82 -5.06 -2.43
CA GLY A 76 -9.96 -5.45 -3.25
C GLY A 76 -9.77 -6.83 -3.89
N SER A 77 -10.85 -7.61 -3.90
CA SER A 77 -10.95 -8.89 -4.61
C SER A 77 -11.76 -8.74 -5.90
N ASP A 78 -11.59 -9.69 -6.82
CA ASP A 78 -12.29 -9.70 -8.12
C ASP A 78 -13.82 -9.85 -7.97
N ASP A 79 -14.29 -10.39 -6.84
CA ASP A 79 -15.71 -10.48 -6.49
C ASP A 79 -16.29 -9.18 -5.89
N GLY A 80 -15.48 -8.12 -5.80
CA GLY A 80 -15.86 -6.84 -5.23
C GLY A 80 -15.80 -6.77 -3.71
N SER A 81 -15.41 -7.86 -3.03
CA SER A 81 -15.19 -7.86 -1.59
C SER A 81 -13.88 -7.15 -1.22
N TRP A 82 -13.77 -6.75 0.05
CA TRP A 82 -12.59 -6.12 0.62
C TRP A 82 -12.07 -6.97 1.77
N ILE A 83 -10.77 -7.26 1.73
CA ILE A 83 -10.12 -8.22 2.63
C ILE A 83 -9.07 -7.50 3.46
N ASP A 84 -9.07 -7.70 4.79
CA ASP A 84 -8.06 -7.14 5.70
C ASP A 84 -6.65 -7.53 5.23
N ALA A 85 -5.80 -6.53 4.97
CA ALA A 85 -4.46 -6.72 4.42
C ALA A 85 -3.55 -7.56 5.33
N GLY A 86 -3.82 -7.61 6.65
CA GLY A 86 -3.09 -8.42 7.61
C GLY A 86 -3.57 -9.87 7.70
N SER A 87 -4.63 -10.25 6.98
CA SER A 87 -5.13 -11.63 6.99
C SER A 87 -4.30 -12.55 6.09
N SER A 88 -4.27 -13.84 6.41
CA SER A 88 -3.68 -14.85 5.52
C SER A 88 -4.38 -14.90 4.16
N VAL A 89 -5.68 -14.61 4.12
CA VAL A 89 -6.48 -14.55 2.88
C VAL A 89 -5.95 -13.45 1.94
N ALA A 90 -5.55 -12.29 2.46
CA ALA A 90 -4.93 -11.25 1.66
C ALA A 90 -3.59 -11.69 1.05
N GLY A 91 -2.80 -12.47 1.80
CA GLY A 91 -1.56 -13.10 1.33
C GLY A 91 -1.77 -14.07 0.18
N GLU A 92 -2.80 -14.92 0.27
CA GLU A 92 -3.17 -15.85 -0.81
C GLU A 92 -3.70 -15.11 -2.03
N LEU A 93 -4.52 -14.07 -1.84
CA LEU A 93 -5.03 -13.24 -2.92
C LEU A 93 -3.89 -12.55 -3.69
N VAL A 94 -2.98 -11.87 -2.98
CA VAL A 94 -1.86 -11.19 -3.65
C VAL A 94 -0.92 -12.19 -4.32
N SER A 95 -0.74 -13.38 -3.74
CA SER A 95 0.09 -14.43 -4.35
C SER A 95 -0.53 -14.94 -5.65
N ALA A 96 -1.85 -15.19 -5.66
CA ALA A 96 -2.59 -15.60 -6.84
C ALA A 96 -2.58 -14.51 -7.92
N PHE A 97 -2.76 -13.24 -7.53
CA PHE A 97 -2.72 -12.10 -8.44
C PHE A 97 -1.35 -11.92 -9.13
N LEU A 98 -0.27 -12.19 -8.39
CA LEU A 98 1.10 -11.99 -8.87
C LEU A 98 1.72 -13.21 -9.55
N ASP A 99 1.12 -14.39 -9.41
CA ASP A 99 1.68 -15.68 -9.83
C ASP A 99 3.03 -16.00 -9.16
N PHE A 100 3.19 -15.56 -7.90
CA PHE A 100 4.29 -15.98 -7.03
C PHE A 100 3.98 -15.70 -5.54
N PRO A 101 4.64 -16.41 -4.60
CA PRO A 101 4.39 -16.24 -3.17
C PRO A 101 4.71 -14.82 -2.69
N ALA A 102 3.70 -14.10 -2.22
CA ALA A 102 3.84 -12.76 -1.66
C ALA A 102 3.05 -12.63 -0.34
N SER A 103 3.39 -11.61 0.44
CA SER A 103 2.68 -11.24 1.67
C SER A 103 2.68 -9.74 1.88
N LEU A 104 1.65 -9.23 2.55
CA LEU A 104 1.53 -7.82 2.92
C LEU A 104 1.97 -7.63 4.37
N HIS A 105 2.71 -6.56 4.63
CA HIS A 105 3.22 -6.25 5.95
C HIS A 105 3.11 -4.75 6.25
N PRO A 106 2.79 -4.37 7.51
CA PRO A 106 2.91 -2.99 7.97
C PRO A 106 4.37 -2.51 7.85
N HIS A 107 4.54 -1.22 7.58
CA HIS A 107 5.83 -0.58 7.66
C HIS A 107 6.21 -0.29 9.11
N VAL A 108 7.48 -0.51 9.44
CA VAL A 108 8.07 0.07 10.65
C VAL A 108 8.37 1.56 10.47
N PRO A 109 8.48 2.34 11.55
CA PRO A 109 9.15 3.63 11.50
C PRO A 109 10.52 3.51 10.83
N PHE A 110 10.90 4.52 10.03
CA PHE A 110 12.18 4.52 9.35
C PHE A 110 13.35 4.36 10.34
N GLY A 111 14.28 3.44 10.05
CA GLY A 111 15.42 3.15 10.92
C GLY A 111 15.12 2.25 12.13
N SER A 112 13.94 1.64 12.19
CA SER A 112 13.59 0.64 13.21
C SER A 112 13.32 -0.74 12.60
N GLU A 113 13.24 -1.77 13.43
CA GLU A 113 12.88 -3.14 13.05
C GLU A 113 11.79 -3.67 14.00
N ALA A 114 10.88 -4.48 13.47
CA ALA A 114 9.86 -5.17 14.24
C ALA A 114 9.47 -6.48 13.53
N GLN A 115 9.09 -7.48 14.32
CA GLN A 115 8.59 -8.75 13.78
C GLN A 115 7.33 -8.51 12.94
N ASP A 116 7.21 -9.21 11.81
CA ASP A 116 6.10 -9.10 10.84
C ASP A 116 5.91 -7.73 10.19
N HIS A 117 6.91 -6.85 10.29
CA HIS A 117 6.94 -5.54 9.64
C HIS A 117 8.08 -5.45 8.63
N ILE A 118 8.01 -4.47 7.72
CA ILE A 118 9.07 -4.21 6.74
C ILE A 118 9.49 -2.75 6.71
N ALA A 119 10.78 -2.50 6.46
CA ALA A 119 11.29 -1.14 6.32
C ALA A 119 10.61 -0.42 5.13
N PRO A 120 10.16 0.84 5.31
CA PRO A 120 9.69 1.64 4.19
C PRO A 120 10.88 1.95 3.26
N ARG A 121 10.61 2.03 1.96
CA ARG A 121 11.66 2.36 0.98
C ARG A 121 12.15 3.79 1.06
N TYR A 122 11.25 4.70 1.43
CA TYR A 122 11.52 6.12 1.45
C TYR A 122 11.32 6.62 2.88
N GLN A 123 12.24 7.45 3.34
CA GLN A 123 12.05 8.21 4.55
C GLN A 123 10.89 9.19 4.33
N ARG A 124 9.93 9.20 5.24
CA ARG A 124 8.93 10.27 5.30
C ARG A 124 9.59 11.47 5.98
N ALA A 125 9.39 12.67 5.43
CA ALA A 125 9.83 13.91 6.04
C ALA A 125 9.14 14.11 7.40
#